data_AF-A0A1Y5SUY9-F1
#
_entry.id   AF-A0A1Y5SUY9-F1
#
_cell.length_a   1.000
_cell.length_b   1.000
_cell.length_c   1.000
_cell.angle_alpha   90.00
_cell.angle_beta   90.00
_cell.angle_gamma   90.00
#
_symmetry.space_group_name_H-M   'P 1'
#
loop_
_entity.id
_entity.type
_entity.pdbx_description
1 polymer ?
#
loop_
_entity_poly.entity_id
_entity_poly.type
_entity_poly.pdbx_seq_one_letter_code
_entity_poly.pdbx_strand_id
1 'polypeptide(L)'
;MTTAATVFAATMAFAHSGVANEAVKARMEAMKAIGGATGTIGKMVQGKTDFDAAAAEAAAATIAEKAAMIPALFEAEEMDPESEAKPEIWTNWDDFVAKGSALEMAAKGLDTSSLDAMKAGFGAVGGACADCHKAYRVKK
;
A
#
# COMPACT_ATOMS: atom_id res chain seq x y z
N MET A 1 -50.12 -11.28 19.07
CA MET A 1 -49.22 -11.14 17.91
C MET A 1 -48.48 -9.82 18.08
N THR A 2 -47.25 -9.87 18.61
CA THR A 2 -46.39 -8.69 18.75
C THR A 2 -45.12 -8.96 17.97
N THR A 3 -44.86 -8.09 17.02
CA THR A 3 -43.85 -8.15 15.96
C THR A 3 -42.43 -8.06 16.53
N ALA A 4 -41.58 -9.01 16.15
CA ALA A 4 -40.15 -8.99 16.38
C ALA A 4 -39.47 -7.99 15.43
N ALA A 5 -38.75 -7.02 15.98
CA ALA A 5 -37.89 -6.11 15.23
C ALA A 5 -36.46 -6.68 15.21
N THR A 6 -36.06 -7.27 14.09
CA THR A 6 -34.70 -7.74 13.84
C THR A 6 -33.83 -6.53 13.53
N VAL A 7 -32.95 -6.16 14.46
CA VAL A 7 -31.89 -5.17 14.22
C VAL A 7 -30.78 -5.85 13.42
N PHE A 8 -30.65 -5.48 12.14
CA PHE A 8 -29.46 -5.78 11.35
C PHE A 8 -28.33 -4.87 11.86
N ALA A 9 -27.47 -5.39 12.73
CA ALA A 9 -26.22 -4.75 13.07
C ALA A 9 -25.25 -4.92 11.89
N ALA A 10 -24.97 -3.83 11.20
CA ALA A 10 -23.92 -3.75 10.19
C ALA A 10 -22.59 -4.16 10.83
N THR A 11 -21.94 -5.19 10.29
CA THR A 11 -20.59 -5.59 10.67
C THR A 11 -19.63 -4.48 10.25
N MET A 12 -19.16 -3.69 11.22
CA MET A 12 -18.02 -2.80 11.00
C MET A 12 -16.82 -3.65 10.61
N ALA A 13 -16.23 -3.35 9.45
CA ALA A 13 -15.00 -3.98 9.01
C ALA A 13 -13.85 -3.59 9.95
N PHE A 14 -13.35 -4.55 10.72
CA PHE A 14 -12.17 -4.40 11.56
C PHE A 14 -10.93 -4.25 10.68
N ALA A 15 -10.46 -3.03 10.51
CA ALA A 15 -9.12 -2.74 10.02
C ALA A 15 -8.36 -2.00 11.12
N HIS A 16 -7.36 -2.66 11.71
CA HIS A 16 -6.45 -2.14 12.74
C HIS A 16 -6.99 -2.01 14.17
N SER A 17 -7.82 -2.93 14.66
CA SER A 17 -8.30 -2.93 16.06
C SER A 17 -7.24 -3.30 17.13
N GLY A 18 -5.95 -3.08 16.85
CA GLY A 18 -4.85 -3.44 17.73
C GLY A 18 -3.64 -2.50 17.71
N VAL A 19 -3.55 -1.57 16.75
CA VAL A 19 -2.44 -0.59 16.70
C VAL A 19 -2.80 0.58 17.61
N ALA A 20 -2.07 0.74 18.71
CA ALA A 20 -2.30 1.81 19.68
C ALA A 20 -1.47 3.06 19.37
N ASN A 21 -0.31 2.88 18.74
CA ASN A 21 0.55 3.99 18.34
C ASN A 21 0.04 4.67 17.06
N GLU A 22 -0.29 5.96 17.12
CA GLU A 22 -0.88 6.69 15.99
C GLU A 22 0.10 6.86 14.81
N ALA A 23 1.41 7.01 15.05
CA ALA A 23 2.40 7.07 13.97
C ALA A 23 2.52 5.72 13.23
N VAL A 24 2.53 4.62 13.97
CA VAL A 24 2.52 3.26 13.40
C VAL A 24 1.23 2.99 12.65
N LYS A 25 0.09 3.44 13.17
CA LYS A 25 -1.20 3.30 12.50
C LYS A 25 -1.23 4.07 11.18
N ALA A 26 -0.79 5.34 11.18
CA ALA A 26 -0.75 6.18 9.99
C ALA A 26 0.11 5.55 8.86
N ARG A 27 1.31 5.05 9.20
CA ARG A 27 2.17 4.41 8.19
C ARG A 27 1.61 3.08 7.68
N MET A 28 0.96 2.29 8.54
CA MET A 28 0.26 1.06 8.15
C MET A 28 -0.94 1.33 7.23
N GLU A 29 -1.70 2.40 7.49
CA GLU A 29 -2.81 2.83 6.63
C GLU A 29 -2.31 3.25 5.24
N ALA A 30 -1.20 4.00 5.17
CA ALA A 30 -0.57 4.36 3.89
C ALA A 30 -0.11 3.11 3.12
N MET A 31 0.56 2.16 3.79
CA MET A 31 0.98 0.89 3.18
C MET A 31 -0.21 0.05 2.71
N LYS A 32 -1.32 0.06 3.45
CA LYS A 32 -2.56 -0.61 3.06
C LYS A 32 -3.18 0.03 1.82
N ALA A 33 -3.18 1.36 1.72
CA ALA A 33 -3.65 2.07 0.54
C ALA A 33 -2.82 1.74 -0.71
N ILE A 34 -1.48 1.74 -0.58
CA ILE A 34 -0.56 1.29 -1.63
C ILE A 34 -0.87 -0.14 -2.06
N GLY A 35 -1.02 -1.06 -1.11
CA GLY A 35 -1.32 -2.46 -1.39
C GLY A 35 -2.68 -2.65 -2.08
N GLY A 36 -3.70 -1.90 -1.66
CA GLY A 36 -5.03 -1.90 -2.27
C GLY A 36 -4.99 -1.42 -3.72
N ALA A 37 -4.34 -0.29 -3.98
CA ALA A 37 -4.19 0.27 -5.33
C ALA A 37 -3.38 -0.66 -6.25
N THR A 38 -2.27 -1.23 -5.74
CA THR A 38 -1.48 -2.24 -6.46
C THR A 38 -2.33 -3.47 -6.79
N GLY A 39 -3.20 -3.90 -5.87
CA GLY A 39 -4.14 -5.00 -6.08
C GLY A 39 -5.17 -4.72 -7.18
N THR A 40 -5.66 -3.49 -7.29
CA THR A 40 -6.55 -3.06 -8.38
C THR A 40 -5.87 -3.23 -9.75
N ILE A 41 -4.67 -2.69 -9.90
CA ILE A 41 -3.89 -2.82 -11.14
C ILE A 41 -3.56 -4.28 -11.43
N GLY A 42 -3.12 -5.03 -10.40
CA GLY A 42 -2.77 -6.44 -10.52
C GLY A 42 -3.91 -7.31 -11.01
N LYS A 43 -5.16 -7.03 -10.61
CA LYS A 43 -6.34 -7.75 -11.13
C LYS A 43 -6.55 -7.52 -12.62
N MET A 44 -6.39 -6.28 -13.10
CA MET A 44 -6.47 -5.96 -14.53
C MET A 44 -5.35 -6.63 -15.32
N VAL A 45 -4.10 -6.51 -14.84
CA VAL A 45 -2.90 -7.13 -15.44
C VAL A 45 -3.06 -8.65 -15.56
N GLN A 46 -3.66 -9.30 -14.56
CA GLN A 46 -3.93 -10.74 -14.55
C GLN A 46 -5.18 -11.15 -15.33
N GLY A 47 -5.94 -10.21 -15.92
CA GLY A 47 -7.18 -10.49 -16.61
C GLY A 47 -8.32 -10.97 -15.71
N LYS A 48 -8.24 -10.71 -14.39
CA LYS A 48 -9.30 -11.04 -13.42
C LYS A 48 -10.44 -10.04 -13.42
N THR A 49 -10.16 -8.83 -13.92
CA THR A 49 -11.14 -7.77 -14.16
C THR A 49 -10.79 -7.13 -15.51
N ASP A 50 -11.79 -6.56 -16.17
CA ASP A 50 -11.57 -5.80 -17.40
C ASP A 50 -10.67 -4.59 -17.13
N PHE A 51 -9.92 -4.18 -18.16
CA PHE A 51 -9.07 -3.01 -18.08
C PHE A 51 -9.92 -1.73 -18.09
N ASP A 52 -9.75 -0.93 -17.05
CA ASP A 52 -10.34 0.40 -16.92
C ASP A 52 -9.20 1.41 -16.74
N ALA A 53 -8.98 2.26 -17.74
CA ALA A 53 -7.88 3.22 -17.76
C ALA A 53 -7.98 4.25 -16.61
N ALA A 54 -9.19 4.71 -16.27
CA ALA A 54 -9.39 5.69 -15.21
C ALA A 54 -9.14 5.07 -13.83
N ALA A 55 -9.61 3.84 -13.62
CA ALA A 55 -9.32 3.10 -12.38
C ALA A 55 -7.82 2.76 -12.25
N ALA A 56 -7.15 2.44 -13.35
CA ALA A 56 -5.72 2.20 -13.37
C ALA A 56 -4.91 3.47 -13.05
N GLU A 57 -5.29 4.62 -13.62
CA GLU A 57 -4.68 5.92 -13.35
C GLU A 57 -4.86 6.32 -11.88
N ALA A 58 -6.07 6.23 -11.34
CA ALA A 58 -6.34 6.54 -9.94
C ALA A 58 -5.54 5.64 -8.97
N ALA A 59 -5.39 4.36 -9.32
CA ALA A 59 -4.58 3.43 -8.54
C ALA A 59 -3.08 3.79 -8.61
N ALA A 60 -2.54 4.06 -9.80
CA ALA A 60 -1.14 4.46 -9.97
C ALA A 60 -0.83 5.76 -9.20
N ALA A 61 -1.73 6.75 -9.28
CA ALA A 61 -1.63 7.99 -8.53
C ALA A 61 -1.64 7.77 -7.02
N THR A 62 -2.52 6.88 -6.51
CA THR A 62 -2.56 6.53 -5.08
C THR A 62 -1.24 5.92 -4.62
N ILE A 63 -0.65 5.01 -5.41
CA ILE A 63 0.65 4.41 -5.07
C ILE A 63 1.72 5.50 -5.01
N ALA A 64 1.79 6.37 -6.02
CA ALA A 64 2.78 7.45 -6.08
C ALA A 64 2.64 8.43 -4.90
N GLU A 65 1.43 8.90 -4.62
CA GLU A 65 1.16 9.85 -3.54
C GLU A 65 1.56 9.27 -2.18
N LYS A 66 1.13 8.04 -1.87
CA LYS A 66 1.43 7.42 -0.58
C LYS A 66 2.90 6.99 -0.46
N ALA A 67 3.54 6.60 -1.56
CA ALA A 67 4.97 6.33 -1.58
C ALA A 67 5.79 7.59 -1.27
N ALA A 68 5.39 8.76 -1.80
CA ALA A 68 6.03 10.04 -1.50
C ALA A 68 5.94 10.43 -0.02
N MET A 69 4.92 9.94 0.70
CA MET A 69 4.73 10.19 2.14
C MET A 69 5.59 9.28 3.03
N ILE A 70 6.23 8.24 2.49
CA ILE A 70 6.99 7.24 3.28
C ILE A 70 8.01 7.89 4.22
N PRO A 71 8.87 8.83 3.78
CA PRO A 71 9.86 9.42 4.68
C PRO A 71 9.20 10.11 5.88
N ALA A 72 8.17 10.92 5.66
CA ALA A 72 7.48 11.62 6.75
C ALA A 72 6.76 10.66 7.70
N LEU A 73 6.20 9.56 7.19
CA LEU A 73 5.45 8.58 7.99
C LEU A 73 6.35 7.66 8.85
N PHE A 74 7.65 7.58 8.53
CA PHE A 74 8.62 6.73 9.24
C PHE A 74 9.72 7.54 9.95
N GLU A 75 9.73 8.87 9.84
CA GLU A 75 10.76 9.74 10.44
C GLU A 75 10.85 9.56 11.96
N ALA A 76 9.70 9.43 12.62
CA ALA A 76 9.65 9.06 14.03
C ALA A 76 9.95 7.58 14.22
N GLU A 77 10.98 7.27 15.02
CA GLU A 77 11.32 5.91 15.47
C GLU A 77 10.31 5.43 16.52
N GLU A 78 9.08 5.21 16.07
CA GLU A 78 7.99 4.70 16.89
C GLU A 78 7.60 3.27 16.48
N MET A 79 7.26 2.48 17.50
CA MET A 79 6.97 1.06 17.39
C MET A 79 5.68 0.71 18.13
N ASP A 80 5.07 -0.39 17.70
CA ASP A 80 3.86 -1.00 18.24
C ASP A 80 4.00 -2.53 18.08
N PRO A 81 3.45 -3.37 18.97
CA PRO A 81 3.50 -4.83 18.83
C PRO A 81 2.97 -5.35 17.49
N GLU A 82 2.04 -4.64 16.86
CA GLU A 82 1.50 -5.00 15.55
C GLU A 82 2.40 -4.60 14.38
N SER A 83 3.41 -3.76 14.63
CA SER A 83 4.28 -3.23 13.59
C SER A 83 5.12 -4.31 12.93
N GLU A 84 5.22 -4.22 11.61
CA GLU A 84 6.10 -5.05 10.79
C GLU A 84 7.37 -4.30 10.37
N ALA A 85 7.55 -3.06 10.82
CA ALA A 85 8.75 -2.27 10.56
C ALA A 85 9.94 -2.88 11.30
N LYS A 86 11.05 -3.05 10.60
CA LYS A 86 12.31 -3.46 11.21
C LYS A 86 13.10 -2.24 11.73
N PRO A 87 13.85 -2.36 12.85
CA PRO A 87 14.75 -1.32 13.34
C PRO A 87 15.78 -0.82 12.31
N GLU A 88 16.13 -1.67 11.35
CA GLU A 88 17.07 -1.35 10.27
C GLU A 88 16.63 -0.18 9.39
N ILE A 89 15.35 0.20 9.41
CA ILE A 89 14.85 1.40 8.72
C ILE A 89 15.60 2.65 9.20
N TRP A 90 15.69 2.86 10.51
CA TRP A 90 16.25 4.10 11.07
C TRP A 90 17.78 4.11 11.05
N THR A 91 18.41 2.94 11.08
CA THR A 91 19.87 2.84 10.93
C THR A 91 20.34 2.91 9.46
N ASN A 92 19.46 2.68 8.49
CA ASN A 92 19.75 2.77 7.06
C ASN A 92 18.78 3.73 6.34
N TRP A 93 18.52 4.88 6.97
CA TRP A 93 17.48 5.82 6.57
C TRP A 93 17.54 6.24 5.09
N ASP A 94 18.72 6.60 4.59
CA ASP A 94 18.88 7.05 3.21
C ASP A 94 18.51 5.95 2.19
N ASP A 95 18.87 4.69 2.46
CA ASP A 95 18.50 3.57 1.60
C ASP A 95 16.98 3.29 1.70
N PHE A 96 16.39 3.38 2.90
CA PHE A 96 14.95 3.26 3.08
C PHE A 96 14.18 4.33 2.28
N VAL A 97 14.58 5.60 2.39
CA VAL A 97 14.00 6.73 1.64
C VAL A 97 14.18 6.54 0.14
N ALA A 98 15.37 6.12 -0.31
CA ALA A 98 15.63 5.86 -1.72
C ALA A 98 14.72 4.74 -2.27
N LYS A 99 14.48 3.66 -1.51
CA LYS A 99 13.55 2.60 -1.91
C LYS A 99 12.10 3.06 -1.94
N GLY A 100 11.69 3.92 -1.01
CA GLY A 100 10.37 4.56 -1.04
C GLY A 100 10.19 5.43 -2.30
N SER A 101 11.20 6.23 -2.63
CA SER A 101 11.21 7.04 -3.85
C SER A 101 11.21 6.19 -5.13
N ALA A 102 11.90 5.04 -5.13
CA ALA A 102 11.88 4.11 -6.26
C ALA A 102 10.46 3.56 -6.54
N LEU A 103 9.67 3.28 -5.49
CA LEU A 103 8.26 2.90 -5.64
C LEU A 103 7.43 4.05 -6.22
N GLU A 104 7.62 5.26 -5.72
CA GLU A 104 6.94 6.46 -6.24
C GLU A 104 7.21 6.64 -7.75
N MET A 105 8.48 6.59 -8.15
CA MET A 105 8.87 6.73 -9.56
C MET A 105 8.31 5.59 -10.42
N ALA A 106 8.36 4.35 -9.93
CA ALA A 106 7.80 3.21 -10.65
C ALA A 106 6.29 3.37 -10.89
N ALA A 107 5.56 3.90 -9.91
CA ALA A 107 4.13 4.17 -10.03
C ALA A 107 3.84 5.33 -10.99
N LYS A 108 4.60 6.44 -10.91
CA LYS A 108 4.49 7.57 -11.84
C LYS A 108 4.81 7.19 -13.29
N GLY A 109 5.67 6.18 -13.47
CA GLY A 109 6.05 5.66 -14.78
C GLY A 109 5.07 4.65 -15.40
N LEU A 110 3.98 4.29 -14.72
CA LEU A 110 3.00 3.38 -15.28
C LEU A 110 2.21 4.05 -16.41
N ASP A 111 2.23 3.43 -17.58
CA ASP A 111 1.40 3.84 -18.72
C ASP A 111 0.00 3.22 -18.61
N THR A 112 -1.00 4.07 -18.40
CA THR A 112 -2.41 3.70 -18.21
C THR A 112 -3.23 3.77 -19.50
N SER A 113 -2.59 3.96 -20.66
CA SER A 113 -3.28 4.07 -21.96
C SER A 113 -3.88 2.75 -22.46
N SER A 114 -3.30 1.63 -22.05
CA SER A 114 -3.76 0.29 -22.42
C SER A 114 -3.28 -0.78 -21.45
N LEU A 115 -3.92 -1.94 -21.48
CA LEU A 115 -3.52 -3.08 -20.66
C LEU A 115 -2.09 -3.55 -20.96
N ASP A 116 -1.67 -3.55 -22.23
CA ASP A 116 -0.33 -4.01 -22.61
C ASP A 116 0.76 -3.02 -22.17
N ALA A 117 0.49 -1.72 -22.28
CA ALA A 117 1.40 -0.69 -21.76
C ALA A 117 1.52 -0.77 -20.22
N MET A 118 0.39 -0.96 -19.52
CA MET A 118 0.37 -1.15 -18.07
C MET A 118 1.18 -2.40 -17.65
N LYS A 119 1.01 -3.51 -18.36
CA LYS A 119 1.76 -4.76 -18.12
C LYS A 119 3.27 -4.56 -18.26
N ALA A 120 3.72 -3.76 -19.22
CA ALA A 120 5.13 -3.50 -19.45
C ALA A 120 5.79 -2.79 -18.26
N GLY A 121 5.07 -1.91 -17.56
CA GLY A 121 5.58 -1.18 -16.39
C GLY A 121 5.33 -1.85 -15.04
N PHE A 122 4.28 -2.66 -14.91
CA PHE A 122 3.82 -3.16 -13.59
C PHE A 122 4.86 -3.98 -12.82
N GLY A 123 5.76 -4.67 -13.52
CA GLY A 123 6.85 -5.42 -12.89
C GLY A 123 7.77 -4.56 -12.02
N ALA A 124 8.02 -3.30 -12.40
CA ALA A 124 8.87 -2.38 -11.65
C ALA A 124 8.28 -2.03 -10.28
N VAL A 125 6.95 -1.86 -10.19
CA VAL A 125 6.24 -1.65 -8.92
C VAL A 125 6.42 -2.85 -8.01
N GLY A 126 6.22 -4.07 -8.54
CA GLY A 126 6.44 -5.30 -7.78
C GLY A 126 7.88 -5.47 -7.29
N GLY A 127 8.86 -5.10 -8.12
CA GLY A 127 10.28 -5.09 -7.75
C GLY A 127 10.58 -4.15 -6.58
N ALA A 128 10.12 -2.89 -6.65
CA ALA A 128 10.31 -1.92 -5.57
C ALA A 128 9.70 -2.39 -4.24
N CYS A 129 8.51 -2.99 -4.28
CA CYS A 129 7.89 -3.62 -3.11
C CYS A 129 8.78 -4.72 -2.51
N ALA A 130 9.30 -5.61 -3.35
CA ALA A 130 10.12 -6.74 -2.91
C ALA A 130 11.44 -6.28 -2.29
N ASP A 131 12.12 -5.32 -2.91
CA ASP A 131 13.41 -4.81 -2.46
C ASP A 131 13.29 -4.12 -1.09
N CYS A 132 12.26 -3.29 -0.91
CA CYS A 132 12.00 -2.64 0.38
C CYS A 132 11.60 -3.64 1.45
N HIS A 133 10.63 -4.52 1.18
CA HIS A 133 10.15 -5.46 2.20
C HIS A 133 11.18 -6.51 2.60
N LYS A 134 12.06 -6.94 1.68
CA LYS A 134 13.16 -7.85 2.01
C LYS A 134 14.10 -7.23 3.04
N ALA A 135 14.43 -5.96 2.86
CA ALA A 135 15.30 -5.22 3.77
C ALA A 135 14.60 -4.89 5.08
N TYR A 136 13.39 -4.31 5.03
CA TYR A 136 12.84 -3.50 6.12
C TYR A 136 11.52 -3.96 6.71
N ARG A 137 10.90 -5.02 6.18
CA ARG A 137 9.66 -5.58 6.74
C ARG A 137 9.88 -6.94 7.37
N VAL A 138 9.40 -7.13 8.58
CA VAL A 138 9.36 -8.43 9.24
C VAL A 138 8.49 -9.37 8.40
N LYS A 139 8.98 -10.59 8.17
CA LYS A 139 8.16 -11.64 7.56
C LYS A 139 7.31 -12.27 8.67
N LYS A 140 5.99 -12.26 8.47
CA LYS A 140 5.04 -13.04 9.26
C LYS A 140 4.67 -14.30 8.48
#